data_AF-A0A928MNA4-F1
#
_entry.id   AF-A0A928MNA4-F1
#
_cell.length_a   1.000
_cell.length_b   1.000
_cell.length_c   1.000
_cell.angle_alpha   90.00
_cell.angle_beta   90.00
_cell.angle_gamma   90.00
#
_symmetry.space_group_name_H-M   'P 1'
#
loop_
_entity.id
_entity.type
_entity.pdbx_description
1 polymer ?
#
loop_
_entity_poly.entity_id
_entity_poly.type
_entity_poly.pdbx_seq_one_letter_code
_entity_poly.pdbx_strand_id
1 'polypeptide(L)'
;ETLRLLKENHPDCDIVLNLTTSGDLYATEETRQIHLKELRPEMGSYDCGSMNWMHSGLFLNSPAFLTELGNHMQEWGVKPEIECFDPGMIANAAYYLKKGVLKGPLYFQMCMGCANGIPGSVKNLLFMKETMDTLCPGSLWSAFGVGHSAMEILYAAVALGGNVRVGMEDNVMYSKGVLAESNAQFVERAARVIREFGNEVATPADAREMLGLTK
;
A
#
# COMPACT_ATOMS: atom_id res chain seq x y z
N GLU A 1 -2.65 21.09 5.09
CA GLU A 1 -1.41 21.64 5.68
C GLU A 1 -0.16 20.84 5.30
N THR A 2 -0.06 19.55 5.63
CA THR A 2 1.13 18.72 5.32
C THR A 2 1.59 18.82 3.86
N LEU A 3 0.68 18.70 2.88
CA LEU A 3 1.04 18.83 1.46
C LEU A 3 1.55 20.23 1.09
N ARG A 4 1.02 21.28 1.74
CA ARG A 4 1.48 22.66 1.53
C ARG A 4 2.92 22.80 2.02
N LEU A 5 3.20 22.31 3.22
CA LEU A 5 4.54 22.32 3.81
C LEU A 5 5.55 21.49 2.98
N LEU A 6 5.15 20.33 2.45
CA LEU A 6 6.01 19.55 1.57
C LEU A 6 6.38 20.33 0.30
N LYS A 7 5.40 20.96 -0.36
CA LYS A 7 5.64 21.76 -1.57
C LYS A 7 6.47 23.01 -1.30
N GLU A 8 6.27 23.66 -0.16
CA GLU A 8 7.02 24.87 0.21
C GLU A 8 8.46 24.57 0.64
N ASN A 9 8.66 23.54 1.46
CA ASN A 9 9.99 23.21 1.99
C ASN A 9 10.82 22.36 1.01
N HIS A 10 10.17 21.65 0.09
CA HIS A 10 10.81 20.75 -0.88
C HIS A 10 10.22 20.93 -2.28
N PRO A 11 10.38 22.11 -2.91
CA PRO A 11 9.74 22.43 -4.19
C PRO A 11 10.17 21.52 -5.35
N ASP A 12 11.37 20.94 -5.28
CA ASP A 12 11.92 20.02 -6.29
C ASP A 12 11.61 18.54 -6.00
N CYS A 13 10.89 18.24 -4.90
CA CYS A 13 10.52 16.88 -4.56
C CYS A 13 9.29 16.44 -5.35
N ASP A 14 9.53 15.65 -6.38
CA ASP A 14 8.50 15.12 -7.27
C ASP A 14 7.99 13.73 -6.85
N ILE A 15 7.99 13.43 -5.55
CA ILE A 15 7.54 12.12 -5.06
C ILE A 15 6.04 11.92 -5.32
N VAL A 16 5.65 10.71 -5.71
CA VAL A 16 4.24 10.31 -5.79
C VAL A 16 3.63 10.36 -4.38
N LEU A 17 2.54 11.13 -4.25
CA LEU A 17 1.81 11.24 -2.99
C LEU A 17 0.67 10.20 -2.97
N ASN A 18 0.74 9.30 -2.00
CA ASN A 18 -0.29 8.31 -1.71
C ASN A 18 -0.94 8.64 -0.36
N LEU A 19 -2.23 9.02 -0.38
CA LEU A 19 -2.95 9.45 0.82
C LEU A 19 -3.86 8.34 1.34
N THR A 20 -3.78 8.07 2.64
CA THR A 20 -4.58 7.01 3.27
C THR A 20 -6.06 7.37 3.30
N THR A 21 -6.93 6.41 2.97
CA THR A 21 -8.36 6.52 3.24
C THR A 21 -8.79 5.73 4.47
N SER A 22 -7.87 5.43 5.38
CA SER A 22 -8.15 4.67 6.59
C SER A 22 -7.91 5.53 7.80
N GLY A 23 -6.64 5.73 8.19
CA GLY A 23 -6.17 6.79 9.09
C GLY A 23 -6.63 6.77 10.55
N ASP A 24 -7.89 6.44 10.83
CA ASP A 24 -8.51 6.54 12.15
C ASP A 24 -9.69 5.56 12.27
N LEU A 25 -9.69 4.74 13.33
CA LEU A 25 -10.76 3.78 13.63
C LEU A 25 -12.11 4.44 13.92
N TYR A 26 -12.12 5.74 14.22
CA TYR A 26 -13.32 6.52 14.54
C TYR A 26 -13.74 7.49 13.45
N ALA A 27 -12.97 7.59 12.35
CA ALA A 27 -13.34 8.45 11.24
C ALA A 27 -14.59 7.93 10.53
N THR A 28 -15.47 8.87 10.15
CA THR A 28 -16.60 8.57 9.29
C THR A 28 -16.14 8.24 7.88
N GLU A 29 -16.98 7.52 7.12
CA GLU A 29 -16.72 7.22 5.70
C GLU A 29 -16.49 8.49 4.87
N GLU A 30 -17.13 9.62 5.21
CA GLU A 30 -16.87 10.92 4.60
C GLU A 30 -15.47 11.47 4.92
N THR A 31 -15.11 11.52 6.22
CA THR A 31 -13.81 12.03 6.67
C THR A 31 -12.65 11.24 6.04
N ARG A 32 -12.85 9.93 5.87
CA ARG A 32 -11.86 9.02 5.28
C ARG A 32 -11.55 9.33 3.81
N GLN A 33 -12.40 10.02 3.07
CA GLN A 33 -12.19 10.26 1.63
C GLN A 33 -12.24 11.73 1.21
N ILE A 34 -12.72 12.64 2.07
CA ILE A 34 -12.89 14.07 1.74
C ILE A 34 -11.59 14.72 1.23
N HIS A 35 -10.44 14.34 1.81
CA HIS A 35 -9.15 14.88 1.41
C HIS A 35 -8.74 14.43 0.00
N LEU A 36 -9.16 13.26 -0.49
CA LEU A 36 -8.97 12.86 -1.89
C LEU A 36 -9.80 13.74 -2.83
N LYS A 37 -11.01 14.11 -2.39
CA LYS A 37 -11.88 15.02 -3.14
C LYS A 37 -11.24 16.39 -3.32
N GLU A 38 -10.68 16.93 -2.24
CA GLU A 38 -10.12 18.28 -2.21
C GLU A 38 -8.72 18.36 -2.84
N LEU A 39 -7.86 17.39 -2.53
CA LEU A 39 -6.42 17.46 -2.85
C LEU A 39 -6.08 16.75 -4.17
N ARG A 40 -6.95 15.86 -4.67
CA ARG A 40 -6.79 15.14 -5.93
C ARG A 40 -5.40 14.48 -6.11
N PRO A 41 -4.87 13.74 -5.10
CA PRO A 41 -3.56 13.12 -5.21
C PRO A 41 -3.51 12.12 -6.38
N GLU A 42 -2.30 11.70 -6.75
CA GLU A 42 -2.13 10.69 -7.78
C GLU A 42 -2.63 9.32 -7.30
N MET A 43 -2.42 9.02 -6.01
CA MET A 43 -2.77 7.76 -5.39
C MET A 43 -3.48 7.93 -4.04
N GLY A 44 -4.25 6.91 -3.67
CA GLY A 44 -4.78 6.76 -2.33
C GLY A 44 -4.94 5.30 -1.94
N SER A 45 -4.81 5.00 -0.66
CA SER A 45 -4.97 3.63 -0.15
C SER A 45 -6.42 3.17 -0.28
N TYR A 46 -6.63 1.89 -0.50
CA TYR A 46 -7.95 1.26 -0.62
C TYR A 46 -7.92 -0.09 0.10
N ASP A 47 -8.30 -0.07 1.37
CA ASP A 47 -8.32 -1.25 2.25
C ASP A 47 -9.46 -2.19 1.88
N CYS A 48 -9.14 -3.24 1.13
CA CYS A 48 -10.11 -4.01 0.34
C CYS A 48 -10.90 -5.07 1.15
N GLY A 49 -11.21 -4.77 2.40
CA GLY A 49 -12.05 -5.60 3.26
C GLY A 49 -12.05 -5.16 4.73
N SER A 50 -13.02 -5.68 5.48
CA SER A 50 -13.09 -5.50 6.93
C SER A 50 -12.34 -6.62 7.66
N MET A 51 -11.78 -6.30 8.82
CA MET A 51 -11.11 -7.28 9.69
C MET A 51 -11.13 -6.83 11.16
N ASN A 52 -10.79 -7.73 12.07
CA ASN A 52 -10.38 -7.32 13.41
C ASN A 52 -9.05 -6.56 13.31
N TRP A 53 -8.83 -5.56 14.16
CA TRP A 53 -7.63 -4.75 14.14
C TRP A 53 -6.98 -4.71 15.52
N MET A 54 -5.68 -5.05 15.57
CA MET A 54 -4.84 -4.96 16.78
C MET A 54 -5.41 -5.64 18.05
N HIS A 55 -6.33 -6.61 17.88
CA HIS A 55 -7.07 -7.25 18.97
C HIS A 55 -7.88 -6.26 19.82
N SER A 56 -8.12 -5.04 19.33
CA SER A 56 -8.73 -3.94 20.09
C SER A 56 -9.98 -3.36 19.43
N GLY A 57 -10.14 -3.53 18.12
CA GLY A 57 -11.28 -2.95 17.41
C GLY A 57 -11.60 -3.66 16.09
N LEU A 58 -12.60 -3.12 15.40
CA LEU A 58 -12.96 -3.51 14.05
C LEU A 58 -12.45 -2.46 13.08
N PHE A 59 -11.72 -2.90 12.06
CA PHE A 59 -11.40 -2.08 10.91
C PHE A 59 -12.45 -2.35 9.83
N LEU A 60 -13.36 -1.39 9.64
CA LEU A 60 -14.55 -1.57 8.81
C LEU A 60 -14.37 -0.93 7.43
N ASN A 61 -14.44 -1.76 6.40
CA ASN A 61 -14.52 -1.38 5.00
C ASN A 61 -15.70 -2.12 4.39
N SER A 62 -16.91 -1.60 4.64
CA SER A 62 -18.15 -2.23 4.20
C SER A 62 -18.21 -2.32 2.67
N PRO A 63 -18.91 -3.31 2.09
CA PRO A 63 -19.06 -3.36 0.63
C PRO A 63 -19.69 -2.10 0.01
N ALA A 64 -20.57 -1.41 0.77
CA ALA A 64 -21.15 -0.15 0.36
C ALA A 64 -20.08 0.95 0.26
N PHE A 65 -19.27 1.11 1.31
CA PHE A 65 -18.17 2.06 1.33
C PHE A 65 -17.13 1.78 0.26
N LEU A 66 -16.73 0.52 0.08
CA LEU A 66 -15.79 0.11 -0.96
C LEU A 66 -16.30 0.45 -2.37
N THR A 67 -17.58 0.22 -2.63
CA THR A 67 -18.22 0.60 -3.89
C THR A 67 -18.20 2.11 -4.10
N GLU A 68 -18.56 2.88 -3.08
CA GLU A 68 -18.55 4.34 -3.12
C GLU A 68 -17.14 4.88 -3.36
N LEU A 69 -16.18 4.47 -2.54
CA LEU A 69 -14.80 4.92 -2.59
C LEU A 69 -14.15 4.60 -3.94
N GLY A 70 -14.35 3.39 -4.47
CA GLY A 70 -13.79 3.00 -5.77
C GLY A 70 -14.36 3.87 -6.91
N ASN A 71 -15.65 4.17 -6.90
CA ASN A 71 -16.27 5.04 -7.89
C ASN A 71 -15.77 6.49 -7.76
N HIS A 72 -15.69 7.01 -6.54
CA HIS A 72 -15.17 8.34 -6.28
C HIS A 72 -13.69 8.48 -6.70
N MET A 73 -12.82 7.52 -6.35
CA MET A 73 -11.43 7.54 -6.78
C MET A 73 -11.29 7.60 -8.31
N GLN A 74 -12.13 6.88 -9.05
CA GLN A 74 -12.17 6.98 -10.51
C GLN A 74 -12.61 8.37 -10.99
N GLU A 75 -13.70 8.91 -10.44
CA GLU A 75 -14.19 10.26 -10.77
C GLU A 75 -13.11 11.33 -10.52
N TRP A 76 -12.31 11.11 -9.48
CA TRP A 76 -11.33 12.06 -8.97
C TRP A 76 -9.95 11.90 -9.61
N GLY A 77 -9.78 10.88 -10.45
CA GLY A 77 -8.51 10.52 -11.07
C GLY A 77 -7.44 10.20 -10.02
N VAL A 78 -7.80 9.40 -9.02
CA VAL A 78 -6.93 8.88 -7.97
C VAL A 78 -6.77 7.38 -8.20
N LYS A 79 -5.54 6.88 -8.33
CA LYS A 79 -5.31 5.44 -8.48
C LYS A 79 -5.36 4.77 -7.10
N PRO A 80 -6.18 3.72 -6.93
CA PRO A 80 -6.19 2.95 -5.70
C PRO A 80 -4.91 2.11 -5.52
N GLU A 81 -4.26 2.21 -4.36
CA GLU A 81 -3.36 1.16 -3.84
C GLU A 81 -4.21 0.18 -3.03
N ILE A 82 -4.35 -1.05 -3.54
CA ILE A 82 -5.24 -2.07 -2.96
C ILE A 82 -4.55 -2.75 -1.78
N GLU A 83 -4.82 -2.28 -0.57
CA GLU A 83 -4.29 -2.83 0.67
C GLU A 83 -5.02 -4.14 1.00
N CYS A 84 -4.24 -5.23 1.09
CA CYS A 84 -4.73 -6.59 1.31
C CYS A 84 -4.04 -7.23 2.52
N PHE A 85 -4.80 -7.36 3.61
CA PHE A 85 -4.35 -8.01 4.85
C PHE A 85 -4.57 -9.52 4.86
N ASP A 86 -5.36 -10.04 3.93
CA ASP A 86 -5.67 -11.47 3.76
C ASP A 86 -6.07 -11.78 2.31
N PRO A 87 -5.98 -13.03 1.84
CA PRO A 87 -6.26 -13.40 0.44
C PRO A 87 -7.73 -13.16 0.06
N GLY A 88 -8.65 -13.14 1.02
CA GLY A 88 -10.04 -12.76 0.79
C GLY A 88 -10.19 -11.34 0.27
N MET A 89 -9.29 -10.42 0.64
CA MET A 89 -9.30 -9.05 0.14
C MET A 89 -8.84 -8.95 -1.32
N ILE A 90 -7.95 -9.85 -1.76
CA ILE A 90 -7.59 -10.00 -3.18
C ILE A 90 -8.80 -10.47 -3.99
N ALA A 91 -9.57 -11.43 -3.46
CA ALA A 91 -10.81 -11.87 -4.10
C ALA A 91 -11.88 -10.77 -4.14
N ASN A 92 -11.97 -9.92 -3.11
CA ASN A 92 -12.81 -8.72 -3.14
C ASN A 92 -12.38 -7.75 -4.24
N ALA A 93 -11.08 -7.50 -4.40
CA ALA A 93 -10.56 -6.63 -5.45
C ALA A 93 -10.91 -7.17 -6.85
N ALA A 94 -10.79 -8.48 -7.06
CA ALA A 94 -11.19 -9.14 -8.30
C ALA A 94 -12.70 -8.97 -8.60
N TYR A 95 -13.54 -9.04 -7.56
CA TYR A 95 -14.97 -8.75 -7.69
C TYR A 95 -15.21 -7.30 -8.13
N TYR A 96 -14.58 -6.32 -7.47
CA TYR A 96 -14.76 -4.91 -7.81
C TYR A 96 -14.19 -4.53 -9.17
N LEU A 97 -13.09 -5.17 -9.58
CA LEU A 97 -12.56 -5.07 -10.95
C LEU A 97 -13.60 -5.54 -11.97
N LYS A 98 -14.20 -6.73 -11.76
CA LYS A 98 -15.26 -7.26 -12.63
C LYS A 98 -16.49 -6.36 -12.68
N LYS A 99 -16.82 -5.68 -11.58
CA LYS A 99 -17.94 -4.74 -11.51
C LYS A 99 -17.65 -3.36 -12.07
N GLY A 100 -16.40 -3.06 -12.44
CA GLY A 100 -15.98 -1.75 -12.92
C GLY A 100 -15.86 -0.69 -11.81
N VAL A 101 -15.92 -1.10 -10.54
CA VAL A 101 -15.67 -0.24 -9.37
C VAL A 101 -14.17 0.03 -9.22
N LEU A 102 -13.33 -0.92 -9.62
CA LEU A 102 -11.88 -0.73 -9.80
C LEU A 102 -11.51 -0.87 -11.27
N LYS A 103 -10.46 -0.17 -11.71
CA LYS A 103 -9.93 -0.23 -13.08
C LYS A 103 -8.50 -0.77 -13.09
N GLY A 104 -8.30 -1.83 -13.87
CA GLY A 104 -7.00 -2.49 -14.01
C GLY A 104 -6.05 -1.78 -14.99
N PRO A 105 -4.75 -2.14 -14.99
CA PRO A 105 -4.12 -3.06 -14.05
C PRO A 105 -4.10 -2.48 -12.63
N LEU A 106 -4.35 -3.36 -11.65
CA LEU A 106 -4.41 -2.98 -10.24
C LEU A 106 -2.98 -2.88 -9.67
N TYR A 107 -2.86 -2.19 -8.54
CA TYR A 107 -1.65 -2.17 -7.74
C TYR A 107 -1.98 -2.65 -6.33
N PHE A 108 -1.44 -3.81 -5.95
CA PHE A 108 -1.70 -4.42 -4.64
C PHE A 108 -0.61 -4.06 -3.64
N GLN A 109 -1.00 -3.78 -2.40
CA GLN A 109 -0.10 -3.75 -1.25
C GLN A 109 -0.43 -4.95 -0.36
N MET A 110 0.52 -5.87 -0.21
CA MET A 110 0.37 -7.03 0.67
C MET A 110 0.79 -6.64 2.08
N CYS A 111 -0.18 -6.50 2.97
CA CYS A 111 0.00 -5.99 4.34
C CYS A 111 0.28 -7.15 5.29
N MET A 112 1.55 -7.55 5.43
CA MET A 112 1.90 -8.81 6.09
C MET A 112 2.18 -8.63 7.58
N GLY A 113 1.68 -9.54 8.41
CA GLY A 113 2.01 -9.58 9.84
C GLY A 113 1.23 -8.60 10.72
N CYS A 114 0.22 -7.92 10.18
CA CYS A 114 -0.73 -7.16 10.97
C CYS A 114 -1.51 -8.09 11.92
N ALA A 115 -1.73 -7.64 13.16
CA ALA A 115 -2.49 -8.42 14.13
C ALA A 115 -3.93 -8.67 13.63
N ASN A 116 -4.31 -9.96 13.56
CA ASN A 116 -5.56 -10.49 12.98
C ASN A 116 -5.65 -10.50 11.44
N GLY A 117 -4.56 -10.17 10.74
CA GLY A 117 -4.42 -10.46 9.31
C GLY A 117 -3.54 -11.68 9.06
N ILE A 118 -3.10 -11.84 7.82
CA ILE A 118 -2.20 -12.91 7.42
C ILE A 118 -0.83 -12.78 8.13
N PRO A 119 -0.28 -13.87 8.69
CA PRO A 119 1.04 -13.81 9.32
C PRO A 119 2.15 -13.42 8.33
N GLY A 120 3.09 -12.59 8.77
CA GLY A 120 4.25 -12.17 7.98
C GLY A 120 5.27 -13.29 7.85
N SER A 121 5.23 -14.01 6.73
CA SER A 121 6.21 -15.03 6.38
C SER A 121 6.32 -15.17 4.86
N VAL A 122 7.46 -15.68 4.35
CA VAL A 122 7.67 -15.93 2.92
C VAL A 122 6.60 -16.86 2.34
N LYS A 123 6.21 -17.91 3.06
CA LYS A 123 5.17 -18.86 2.64
C LYS A 123 3.84 -18.14 2.36
N ASN A 124 3.45 -17.24 3.26
CA ASN A 124 2.19 -16.53 3.13
C ASN A 124 2.26 -15.44 2.06
N LEU A 125 3.41 -14.79 1.88
CA LEU A 125 3.61 -13.84 0.79
C LEU A 125 3.47 -14.52 -0.58
N LEU A 126 4.09 -15.69 -0.76
CA LEU A 126 3.93 -16.51 -1.96
C LEU A 126 2.46 -16.84 -2.23
N PHE A 127 1.72 -17.26 -1.20
CA PHE A 127 0.31 -17.56 -1.31
C PHE A 127 -0.55 -16.34 -1.73
N MET A 128 -0.27 -15.16 -1.15
CA MET A 128 -0.93 -13.90 -1.55
C MET A 128 -0.64 -13.56 -3.01
N LYS A 129 0.63 -13.68 -3.44
CA LYS A 129 1.05 -13.42 -4.81
C LYS A 129 0.38 -14.37 -5.81
N GLU A 130 0.40 -15.68 -5.55
CA GLU A 130 -0.25 -16.67 -6.44
C GLU A 130 -1.76 -16.44 -6.54
N THR A 131 -2.40 -16.05 -5.43
CA THR A 131 -3.82 -15.67 -5.42
C THR A 131 -4.08 -14.46 -6.30
N MET A 132 -3.23 -13.42 -6.20
CA MET A 132 -3.31 -12.23 -7.04
C MET A 132 -3.07 -12.55 -8.52
N ASP A 133 -2.03 -13.30 -8.86
CA ASP A 133 -1.71 -13.68 -10.24
C ASP A 133 -2.88 -14.46 -10.89
N THR A 134 -3.58 -15.28 -10.10
CA THR A 134 -4.74 -16.05 -10.57
C THR A 134 -5.97 -15.17 -10.79
N LEU A 135 -6.29 -14.28 -9.84
CA LEU A 135 -7.55 -13.53 -9.83
C LEU A 135 -7.48 -12.18 -10.56
N CYS A 136 -6.31 -11.57 -10.56
CA CYS A 136 -6.03 -10.23 -11.07
C CYS A 136 -4.73 -10.21 -11.91
N PRO A 137 -4.63 -11.05 -12.96
CA PRO A 137 -3.39 -11.18 -13.74
C PRO A 137 -2.95 -9.85 -14.35
N GLY A 138 -1.64 -9.64 -14.40
CA GLY A 138 -1.02 -8.41 -14.93
C GLY A 138 -1.03 -7.21 -13.96
N SER A 139 -1.48 -7.41 -12.73
CA SER A 139 -1.41 -6.39 -11.68
C SER A 139 0.01 -6.28 -11.11
N LEU A 140 0.41 -5.06 -10.73
CA LEU A 140 1.64 -4.83 -9.98
C LEU A 140 1.37 -5.03 -8.49
N TRP A 141 2.42 -5.30 -7.72
CA TRP A 141 2.30 -5.46 -6.28
C TRP A 141 3.52 -4.96 -5.51
N SER A 142 3.28 -4.59 -4.27
CA SER A 142 4.24 -4.28 -3.23
C SER A 142 3.91 -5.12 -1.99
N ALA A 143 4.88 -5.27 -1.08
CA ALA A 143 4.62 -5.80 0.25
C ALA A 143 5.40 -5.05 1.32
N PHE A 144 4.87 -5.10 2.54
CA PHE A 144 5.60 -4.80 3.77
C PHE A 144 5.31 -5.88 4.81
N GLY A 145 6.23 -6.01 5.78
CA GLY A 145 6.04 -6.84 6.97
C GLY A 145 6.04 -5.99 8.23
N VAL A 146 5.07 -6.20 9.12
CA VAL A 146 5.02 -5.48 10.40
C VAL A 146 6.11 -5.99 11.35
N GLY A 147 6.84 -5.04 11.95
CA GLY A 147 7.81 -5.28 13.02
C GLY A 147 8.83 -6.38 12.69
N HIS A 148 8.76 -7.51 13.41
CA HIS A 148 9.74 -8.60 13.28
C HIS A 148 9.78 -9.23 11.88
N SER A 149 8.70 -9.13 11.10
CA SER A 149 8.61 -9.70 9.75
C SER A 149 9.14 -8.75 8.66
N ALA A 150 9.44 -7.49 8.99
CA ALA A 150 9.82 -6.45 8.02
C ALA A 150 10.97 -6.86 7.10
N MET A 151 12.04 -7.43 7.68
CA MET A 151 13.20 -7.85 6.89
C MET A 151 12.91 -9.06 6.03
N GLU A 152 12.21 -10.06 6.57
CA GLU A 152 11.85 -11.27 5.81
C GLU A 152 11.01 -10.92 4.59
N ILE A 153 9.99 -10.07 4.76
CA ILE A 153 9.11 -9.64 3.67
C ILE A 153 9.84 -8.74 2.68
N LEU A 154 10.71 -7.83 3.13
CA LEU A 154 11.52 -6.99 2.24
C LEU A 154 12.34 -7.84 1.26
N TYR A 155 13.12 -8.81 1.77
CA TYR A 155 13.96 -9.65 0.92
C TYR A 155 13.13 -10.58 0.03
N ALA A 156 12.05 -11.14 0.55
CA ALA A 156 11.17 -12.02 -0.22
C ALA A 156 10.47 -11.27 -1.36
N ALA A 157 9.99 -10.04 -1.12
CA ALA A 157 9.35 -9.22 -2.14
C ALA A 157 10.30 -8.92 -3.30
N VAL A 158 11.54 -8.50 -3.00
CA VAL A 158 12.58 -8.29 -4.03
C VAL A 158 12.85 -9.57 -4.81
N ALA A 159 13.02 -10.70 -4.12
CA ALA A 159 13.30 -11.99 -4.76
C ALA A 159 12.16 -12.50 -5.66
N LEU A 160 10.91 -12.14 -5.35
CA LEU A 160 9.72 -12.53 -6.09
C LEU A 160 9.31 -11.53 -7.19
N GLY A 161 10.14 -10.51 -7.43
CA GLY A 161 9.89 -9.49 -8.46
C GLY A 161 8.77 -8.50 -8.09
N GLY A 162 8.51 -8.32 -6.79
CA GLY A 162 7.58 -7.32 -6.27
C GLY A 162 8.28 -6.00 -5.93
N ASN A 163 7.46 -4.99 -5.63
CA ASN A 163 7.92 -3.74 -5.02
C ASN A 163 7.94 -3.88 -3.48
N VAL A 164 8.50 -2.88 -2.80
CA VAL A 164 8.66 -2.91 -1.34
C VAL A 164 8.15 -1.63 -0.71
N ARG A 165 7.46 -1.77 0.42
CA ARG A 165 7.10 -0.67 1.30
C ARG A 165 7.88 -0.77 2.60
N VAL A 166 8.42 0.37 3.04
CA VAL A 166 9.15 0.52 4.30
C VAL A 166 8.81 1.85 4.94
N GLY A 167 8.86 1.91 6.27
CA GLY A 167 8.61 3.14 7.01
C GLY A 167 8.28 2.88 8.47
N MET A 168 8.30 3.95 9.26
CA MET A 168 7.99 3.94 10.69
C MET A 168 6.55 3.57 11.00
N GLU A 169 5.63 3.70 10.04
CA GLU A 169 4.26 3.20 10.16
C GLU A 169 4.23 1.67 10.35
N ASP A 170 5.08 0.95 9.62
CA ASP A 170 5.08 -0.52 9.60
C ASP A 170 6.08 -1.11 10.61
N ASN A 171 7.17 -0.37 10.87
CA ASN A 171 8.22 -0.80 11.79
C ASN A 171 9.02 0.39 12.35
N VAL A 172 9.12 0.49 13.69
CA VAL A 172 9.92 1.52 14.36
C VAL A 172 11.37 1.10 14.65
N MET A 173 11.70 -0.18 14.50
CA MET A 173 13.01 -0.75 14.85
C MET A 173 13.89 -0.93 13.62
N TYR A 174 15.04 -0.26 13.55
CA TYR A 174 16.03 -0.51 12.50
C TYR A 174 16.63 -1.92 12.63
N SER A 175 16.97 -2.34 13.85
CA SER A 175 17.42 -3.71 14.14
C SER A 175 16.96 -4.13 15.53
N LYS A 176 17.22 -5.38 15.93
CA LYS A 176 16.79 -5.88 17.24
C LYS A 176 17.39 -5.01 18.36
N GLY A 177 16.51 -4.32 19.09
CA GLY A 177 16.88 -3.41 20.18
C GLY A 177 17.33 -2.01 19.76
N VAL A 178 17.28 -1.67 18.46
CA VAL A 178 17.71 -0.37 17.93
C VAL A 178 16.55 0.29 17.19
N LEU A 179 16.07 1.44 17.71
CA LEU A 179 15.09 2.28 17.03
C LEU A 179 15.70 2.89 15.77
N ALA A 180 14.87 3.08 14.74
CA ALA A 180 15.28 3.87 13.58
C ALA A 180 15.31 5.36 13.93
N GLU A 181 16.29 6.08 13.38
CA GLU A 181 16.44 7.52 13.59
C GLU A 181 15.52 8.31 12.64
N SER A 182 15.20 7.75 11.48
CA SER A 182 14.33 8.38 10.48
C SER A 182 13.75 7.34 9.50
N ASN A 183 12.70 7.72 8.77
CA ASN A 183 12.22 6.94 7.62
C ASN A 183 13.31 6.74 6.55
N ALA A 184 14.21 7.73 6.38
CA ALA A 184 15.28 7.66 5.40
C ALA A 184 16.21 6.46 5.64
N GLN A 185 16.48 6.07 6.90
CA GLN A 185 17.29 4.88 7.19
C GLN A 185 16.68 3.59 6.62
N PHE A 186 15.35 3.46 6.66
CA PHE A 186 14.67 2.32 6.06
C PHE A 186 14.74 2.34 4.53
N VAL A 187 14.52 3.52 3.93
CA VAL A 187 14.60 3.72 2.48
C VAL A 187 16.02 3.43 1.97
N GLU A 188 17.05 3.95 2.63
CA GLU A 188 18.45 3.68 2.27
C GLU A 188 18.78 2.19 2.35
N ARG A 189 18.28 1.48 3.36
CA ARG A 189 18.46 0.03 3.46
C ARG A 189 17.78 -0.69 2.30
N ALA A 190 16.51 -0.39 2.02
CA ALA A 190 15.77 -1.01 0.94
C ALA A 190 16.47 -0.75 -0.41
N ALA A 191 16.90 0.49 -0.66
CA ALA A 191 17.62 0.87 -1.87
C ALA A 191 18.95 0.13 -2.04
N ARG A 192 19.72 -0.08 -0.95
CA ARG A 192 20.93 -0.92 -1.00
C ARG A 192 20.59 -2.37 -1.33
N VAL A 193 19.61 -2.96 -0.65
CA VAL A 193 19.21 -4.37 -0.88
C VAL A 193 18.76 -4.59 -2.32
N ILE A 194 17.96 -3.68 -2.88
CA ILE A 194 17.50 -3.73 -4.27
C ILE A 194 18.69 -3.75 -5.24
N ARG A 195 19.67 -2.88 -5.03
CA ARG A 195 20.88 -2.80 -5.88
C ARG A 195 21.80 -4.00 -5.74
N GLU A 196 22.02 -4.48 -4.51
CA GLU A 196 22.80 -5.70 -4.26
C GLU A 196 22.16 -6.95 -4.88
N PHE A 197 20.82 -6.97 -5.02
CA PHE A 197 20.12 -8.04 -5.73
C PHE A 197 20.29 -7.96 -7.26
N GLY A 198 20.74 -6.83 -7.79
CA GLY A 198 20.94 -6.59 -9.22
C GLY A 198 19.81 -5.80 -9.91
N ASN A 199 18.95 -5.13 -9.13
CA ASN A 199 17.87 -4.26 -9.64
C ASN A 199 18.20 -2.77 -9.42
N GLU A 200 17.42 -1.90 -10.03
CA GLU A 200 17.46 -0.45 -9.78
C GLU A 200 16.23 0.04 -9.01
N VAL A 201 16.40 1.15 -8.28
CA VAL A 201 15.29 1.81 -7.58
C VAL A 201 14.58 2.75 -8.54
N ALA A 202 13.28 2.55 -8.74
CA ALA A 202 12.44 3.43 -9.54
C ALA A 202 12.49 4.88 -9.05
N THR A 203 12.70 5.81 -9.99
CA THR A 203 12.45 7.23 -9.75
C THR A 203 10.93 7.48 -9.66
N PRO A 204 10.47 8.65 -9.18
CA PRO A 204 9.05 8.97 -9.24
C PRO A 204 8.47 8.93 -10.64
N ALA A 205 9.24 9.32 -11.67
CA ALA A 205 8.81 9.22 -13.06
C ALA A 205 8.60 7.76 -13.50
N ASP A 206 9.54 6.87 -13.17
CA ASP A 206 9.40 5.43 -13.45
C ASP A 206 8.18 4.86 -12.72
N ALA A 207 7.97 5.23 -11.45
CA ALA A 207 6.82 4.80 -10.67
C ALA A 207 5.49 5.24 -11.32
N ARG A 208 5.41 6.48 -11.82
CA ARG A 208 4.23 6.97 -12.55
C ARG A 208 3.98 6.18 -13.82
N GLU A 209 5.02 5.89 -14.60
CA GLU A 209 4.91 5.06 -15.82
C GLU A 209 4.41 3.65 -15.48
N MET A 210 5.07 2.97 -14.54
CA MET A 210 4.73 1.62 -14.11
C MET A 210 3.30 1.52 -13.59
N LEU A 211 2.85 2.50 -12.82
CA LEU A 211 1.53 2.52 -12.20
C LEU A 211 0.44 3.11 -13.13
N GLY A 212 0.80 3.72 -14.25
CA GLY A 212 -0.13 4.40 -15.14
C GLY A 212 -0.76 5.65 -14.52
N LEU A 213 0.03 6.41 -13.76
CA LEU A 213 -0.36 7.68 -13.18
C LEU A 213 -0.27 8.77 -14.25
N THR A 214 -1.26 9.66 -14.32
CA THR A 214 -1.45 10.62 -15.43
C THR A 214 -1.34 12.08 -14.99
N LYS A 215 -1.00 12.33 -13.73
CA LYS A 215 -0.84 13.67 -13.15
C LYS A 215 0.62 13.90 -12.78
#